data_AF-A0A8T2UES5-F1
#
_entry.id   AF-A0A8T2UES5-F1
#
_cell.length_a   1.000
_cell.length_b   1.000
_cell.length_c   1.000
_cell.angle_alpha   90.00
_cell.angle_beta   90.00
_cell.angle_gamma   90.00
#
_symmetry.space_group_name_H-M   'P 1'
#
loop_
_entity.id
_entity.type
_entity.pdbx_description
1 polymer ?
#
loop_
_entity_poly.entity_id
_entity_poly.type
_entity_poly.pdbx_seq_one_letter_code
_entity_poly.pdbx_strand_id
1 'polypeptide(L)'
;MASSLLSRTSSSSSLTAPQLSQGARYSFLDQRQLSPVTLPRCPSRSSRTDGGRILNFSSEKPLNCHPLRPFSVKRNPFVCRADTSVLGESGGGPPEATPGTSQFEKVVETLTTLFPVWVILGTIIGLYKPSAVTWLETDLFTLFLGFLMLSMGLTLTFEDFRRCLRNPWTVGIGFLAQYVVKPLLGFLIALSLKLSAPLATGLILVSCCPGGQASNVATYISKGNVALSVLMTTCSTIGAIVMTPLLTKVLAGQLVPVDAAGLALSTFQVVLVPTVVGVLAHEYFPSFTEKLTTITPLVGVLLTTLLCASPIGQVADVLKTQGAQLILPVAILHAAAFFLGYALSRLCQFGESTSRTISIECGMQSSALGFLLAQKHFTNPLVAVPSAVSVVFMALGGSALAVFWRNRPIPLNDKDDFKE
;
A
#
# COMPACT_ATOMS: atom_id res chain seq x y z
N MET A 1 46.23 -14.22 -43.62
CA MET A 1 47.67 -14.44 -43.82
C MET A 1 48.40 -13.96 -42.57
N ALA A 2 49.17 -14.86 -41.94
CA ALA A 2 50.34 -14.69 -41.06
C ALA A 2 50.27 -13.65 -39.90
N SER A 3 50.26 -14.06 -38.61
CA SER A 3 51.39 -14.53 -37.77
C SER A 3 52.24 -13.36 -37.21
N SER A 4 52.71 -13.28 -35.96
CA SER A 4 52.73 -14.20 -34.80
C SER A 4 53.53 -13.55 -33.62
N LEU A 5 53.55 -14.22 -32.44
CA LEU A 5 54.61 -14.25 -31.38
C LEU A 5 54.70 -13.05 -30.38
N LEU A 6 54.94 -13.16 -29.05
CA LEU A 6 55.43 -14.15 -28.07
C LEU A 6 55.03 -13.69 -26.64
N SER A 7 54.45 -14.55 -25.78
CA SER A 7 55.05 -15.30 -24.65
C SER A 7 55.51 -14.50 -23.40
N ARG A 8 54.97 -14.87 -22.22
CA ARG A 8 55.75 -15.44 -21.09
C ARG A 8 54.86 -15.93 -19.95
N THR A 9 55.20 -17.13 -19.50
CA THR A 9 54.71 -17.94 -18.38
C THR A 9 55.68 -17.85 -17.19
N SER A 10 55.17 -17.93 -15.96
CA SER A 10 55.81 -18.58 -14.76
C SER A 10 55.00 -18.17 -13.51
N SER A 11 54.15 -19.02 -12.92
CA SER A 11 54.42 -20.18 -12.04
C SER A 11 54.57 -19.83 -10.55
N SER A 12 53.60 -20.33 -9.77
CA SER A 12 53.71 -21.01 -8.45
C SER A 12 54.47 -20.34 -7.29
N SER A 13 53.81 -20.17 -6.14
CA SER A 13 53.98 -21.08 -4.98
C SER A 13 53.14 -20.65 -3.76
N SER A 14 52.56 -21.68 -3.15
CA SER A 14 51.90 -21.79 -1.84
C SER A 14 52.82 -21.47 -0.66
N LEU A 15 52.29 -20.98 0.47
CA LEU A 15 52.63 -21.44 1.84
C LEU A 15 51.81 -20.71 2.95
N THR A 16 51.07 -21.52 3.71
CA THR A 16 50.90 -21.56 5.19
C THR A 16 50.57 -20.32 6.03
N ALA A 17 49.54 -20.50 6.87
CA ALA A 17 49.22 -19.74 8.09
C ALA A 17 50.32 -19.79 9.17
N PRO A 18 50.22 -18.92 10.19
CA PRO A 18 50.10 -19.43 11.55
C PRO A 18 49.09 -18.67 12.45
N GLN A 19 48.66 -19.37 13.50
CA GLN A 19 47.90 -18.86 14.65
C GLN A 19 48.77 -18.12 15.68
N LEU A 20 48.15 -17.16 16.39
CA LEU A 20 48.41 -16.71 17.79
C LEU A 20 47.17 -15.86 18.19
N SER A 21 46.29 -16.21 19.14
CA SER A 21 46.40 -16.46 20.60
C SER A 21 46.55 -15.19 21.47
N GLN A 22 45.75 -15.18 22.56
CA GLN A 22 45.59 -14.22 23.67
C GLN A 22 44.58 -13.08 23.42
N GLY A 23 43.57 -12.81 24.25
CA GLY A 23 43.25 -13.26 25.60
C GLY A 23 42.88 -12.07 26.48
N ALA A 24 41.60 -11.90 26.82
CA ALA A 24 41.18 -11.13 28.00
C ALA A 24 39.76 -11.53 28.41
N ARG A 25 39.68 -12.35 29.47
CA ARG A 25 38.48 -12.52 30.30
C ARG A 25 38.39 -11.31 31.24
N TYR A 26 37.18 -10.79 31.44
CA TYR A 26 36.78 -10.31 32.76
C TYR A 26 35.38 -10.84 33.06
N SER A 27 35.29 -11.51 34.19
CA SER A 27 34.09 -12.07 34.79
C SER A 27 33.92 -11.40 36.15
N PHE A 28 32.66 -11.17 36.52
CA PHE A 28 32.08 -11.23 37.87
C PHE A 28 31.94 -9.98 38.76
N LEU A 29 30.79 -10.03 39.46
CA LEU A 29 30.27 -9.27 40.62
C LEU A 29 29.42 -8.02 40.29
N ASP A 30 28.28 -7.75 40.91
CA ASP A 30 27.38 -8.47 41.83
C ASP A 30 26.11 -7.60 41.95
N GLN A 31 25.00 -8.21 42.38
CA GLN A 31 23.69 -7.64 42.63
C GLN A 31 23.71 -6.39 43.53
N ARG A 32 22.77 -5.46 43.26
CA ARG A 32 21.99 -4.79 44.32
C ARG A 32 20.71 -4.15 43.79
N GLN A 33 19.60 -4.62 44.35
CA GLN A 33 18.40 -3.89 44.77
C GLN A 33 17.90 -2.71 43.93
N LEU A 34 16.73 -2.88 43.31
CA LEU A 34 15.79 -1.77 43.09
C LEU A 34 14.38 -2.25 43.47
N SER A 35 13.87 -1.65 44.54
CA SER A 35 12.56 -1.84 45.16
C SER A 35 11.40 -1.37 44.26
N PRO A 36 10.19 -1.91 44.40
CA PRO A 36 9.01 -1.40 43.70
C PRO A 36 8.55 -0.05 44.27
N VAL A 37 8.44 0.94 43.40
CA VAL A 37 7.85 2.26 43.72
C VAL A 37 6.37 2.07 44.04
N THR A 38 6.00 2.44 45.26
CA THR A 38 4.64 2.36 45.80
C THR A 38 3.86 3.60 45.34
N LEU A 39 2.77 3.40 44.58
CA LEU A 39 1.80 4.46 44.29
C LEU A 39 0.96 4.74 45.56
N PRO A 40 0.70 6.00 45.93
CA PRO A 40 -0.09 6.31 47.11
C PRO A 40 -1.57 5.97 46.91
N ARG A 41 -2.13 5.17 47.83
CA ARG A 41 -3.57 4.92 47.97
C ARG A 41 -4.29 6.19 48.44
N CYS A 42 -5.38 6.55 47.76
CA CYS A 42 -6.38 7.48 48.28
C CYS A 42 -7.00 6.95 49.58
N PRO A 43 -7.17 7.77 50.63
CA PRO A 43 -7.86 7.35 51.84
C PRO A 43 -9.38 7.25 51.62
N SER A 44 -9.93 6.09 51.96
CA SER A 44 -11.35 5.84 52.16
C SER A 44 -11.89 6.75 53.27
N ARG A 45 -12.89 7.58 52.98
CA ARG A 45 -13.58 8.40 53.98
C ARG A 45 -14.73 7.58 54.58
N SER A 46 -14.56 7.12 55.81
CA SER A 46 -15.61 6.64 56.70
C SER A 46 -15.83 7.66 57.83
N SER A 47 -17.07 8.07 58.04
CA SER A 47 -17.58 8.67 59.29
C SER A 47 -19.08 8.91 59.09
N ARG A 48 -19.93 8.06 59.69
CA ARG A 48 -20.55 8.25 61.01
C ARG A 48 -21.56 9.41 61.04
N THR A 49 -22.80 8.99 61.19
CA THR A 49 -23.98 9.72 61.68
C THR A 49 -23.79 10.19 63.12
N ASP A 50 -24.11 11.45 63.42
CA ASP A 50 -24.84 11.81 64.65
C ASP A 50 -25.54 13.17 64.52
N GLY A 51 -26.65 13.34 65.24
CA GLY A 51 -27.68 14.34 65.00
C GLY A 51 -27.47 15.75 65.58
N GLY A 52 -28.39 16.67 65.24
CA GLY A 52 -28.52 17.98 65.87
C GLY A 52 -29.31 19.00 65.02
N ARG A 53 -30.35 19.61 65.62
CA ARG A 53 -31.40 20.48 65.03
C ARG A 53 -30.96 21.84 64.48
N ILE A 54 -31.59 22.19 63.35
CA ILE A 54 -32.37 23.42 62.99
C ILE A 54 -31.87 24.78 63.46
N LEU A 55 -31.51 25.65 62.49
CA LEU A 55 -31.90 27.06 62.44
C LEU A 55 -32.20 27.49 60.99
N ASN A 56 -33.40 28.03 60.78
CA ASN A 56 -33.87 28.61 59.51
C ASN A 56 -33.31 30.02 59.31
N PHE A 57 -32.78 30.30 58.13
CA PHE A 57 -32.73 31.65 57.55
C PHE A 57 -33.05 31.55 56.06
N SER A 58 -34.19 32.13 55.67
CA SER A 58 -34.56 32.39 54.28
C SER A 58 -33.78 33.60 53.78
N SER A 59 -33.05 33.48 52.66
CA SER A 59 -33.13 34.38 51.51
C SER A 59 -32.02 34.06 50.52
N GLU A 60 -32.39 34.09 49.24
CA GLU A 60 -31.59 34.11 48.02
C GLU A 60 -31.46 32.79 47.23
N LYS A 61 -32.09 32.85 46.05
CA LYS A 61 -32.20 31.82 45.02
C LYS A 61 -30.82 31.51 44.44
N PRO A 62 -30.36 30.25 44.40
CA PRO A 62 -29.19 29.89 43.63
C PRO A 62 -29.53 29.83 42.13
N LEU A 63 -28.68 30.44 41.31
CA LEU A 63 -28.68 30.26 39.85
C LEU A 63 -28.59 28.76 39.53
N ASN A 64 -29.58 28.26 38.77
CA ASN A 64 -29.55 26.95 38.15
C ASN A 64 -28.44 26.92 37.07
N CYS A 65 -27.25 26.46 37.42
CA CYS A 65 -26.31 25.89 36.45
C CYS A 65 -26.74 24.45 36.17
N HIS A 66 -27.52 24.24 35.12
CA HIS A 66 -27.75 22.91 34.56
C HIS A 66 -26.38 22.33 34.14
N PRO A 67 -26.00 21.13 34.60
CA PRO A 67 -24.92 20.41 33.94
C PRO A 67 -25.42 20.06 32.53
N LEU A 68 -24.75 20.64 31.52
CA LEU A 68 -24.89 20.20 30.14
C LEU A 68 -24.64 18.69 30.13
N ARG A 69 -25.69 17.93 29.79
CA ARG A 69 -25.56 16.50 29.51
C ARG A 69 -24.42 16.33 28.50
N PRO A 70 -23.40 15.49 28.75
CA PRO A 70 -22.55 15.08 27.65
C PRO A 70 -23.46 14.39 26.64
N PHE A 71 -23.52 14.94 25.43
CA PHE A 71 -24.14 14.26 24.29
C PHE A 71 -23.44 12.91 24.15
N SER A 72 -24.14 11.86 24.57
CA SER A 72 -23.71 10.49 24.35
C SER A 72 -23.88 10.19 22.87
N VAL A 73 -22.85 10.54 22.09
CA VAL A 73 -22.69 10.02 20.73
C VAL A 73 -22.42 8.54 20.92
N LYS A 74 -23.39 7.69 20.53
CA LYS A 74 -23.14 6.27 20.28
C LYS A 74 -22.07 6.19 19.19
N ARG A 75 -20.81 6.12 19.62
CA ARG A 75 -19.68 5.74 18.77
C ARG A 75 -19.88 4.28 18.40
N ASN A 76 -20.34 4.01 17.18
CA ASN A 76 -20.04 2.72 16.56
C ASN A 76 -18.53 2.70 16.28
N PRO A 77 -17.76 1.73 16.79
CA PRO A 77 -16.34 1.64 16.49
C PRO A 77 -16.21 1.00 15.11
N PHE A 78 -16.31 1.81 14.05
CA PHE A 78 -15.92 1.39 12.70
C PHE A 78 -14.65 2.15 12.31
N VAL A 79 -13.56 1.64 12.86
CA VAL A 79 -12.19 1.87 12.42
C VAL A 79 -11.58 0.48 12.48
N CYS A 80 -10.92 0.01 11.42
CA CYS A 80 -10.04 -1.15 11.52
C CYS A 80 -8.90 -0.81 12.49
N ARG A 81 -9.17 -0.96 13.79
CA ARG A 81 -8.20 -0.84 14.86
C ARG A 81 -7.43 -2.15 14.85
N ALA A 82 -6.18 -2.08 14.38
CA ALA A 82 -5.23 -3.16 14.63
C ALA A 82 -4.90 -3.11 16.13
N ASP A 83 -5.65 -3.87 16.93
CA ASP A 83 -5.34 -4.03 18.35
C ASP A 83 -4.02 -4.79 18.48
N THR A 84 -3.01 -4.09 18.98
CA THR A 84 -1.75 -4.66 19.47
C THR A 84 -1.89 -4.93 20.96
N SER A 85 -2.26 -6.15 21.32
CA SER A 85 -1.96 -6.82 22.60
C SER A 85 -2.55 -8.24 22.50
N VAL A 86 -1.94 -9.31 23.00
CA VAL A 86 -1.69 -9.57 24.42
C VAL A 86 -0.67 -10.72 24.56
N LEU A 87 0.33 -10.54 25.42
CA LEU A 87 0.89 -11.61 26.25
C LEU A 87 0.37 -11.40 27.68
N GLY A 88 -0.28 -12.43 28.23
CA GLY A 88 -0.42 -12.71 29.66
C GLY A 88 -1.38 -11.84 30.50
N GLU A 89 -2.55 -12.37 30.86
CA GLU A 89 -2.80 -12.88 32.22
C GLU A 89 -4.18 -13.56 32.31
N SER A 90 -4.21 -14.61 33.11
CA SER A 90 -5.30 -15.56 33.36
C SER A 90 -6.42 -14.99 34.23
N GLY A 91 -7.67 -15.14 33.79
CA GLY A 91 -8.88 -14.95 34.59
C GLY A 91 -10.10 -15.51 33.88
N GLY A 92 -10.66 -16.61 34.40
CA GLY A 92 -11.81 -17.30 33.82
C GLY A 92 -13.10 -16.50 33.93
N GLY A 93 -13.60 -16.03 32.79
CA GLY A 93 -14.98 -15.61 32.57
C GLY A 93 -15.44 -16.14 31.21
N PRO A 94 -16.72 -16.53 31.04
CA PRO A 94 -17.20 -17.02 29.75
C PRO A 94 -16.98 -15.95 28.68
N PRO A 95 -16.61 -16.34 27.44
CA PRO A 95 -16.32 -15.39 26.38
C PRO A 95 -17.59 -14.57 26.09
N GLU A 96 -17.51 -13.27 26.37
CA GLU A 96 -18.51 -12.31 25.98
C GLU A 96 -18.56 -12.32 24.44
N ALA A 97 -19.69 -12.77 23.88
CA ALA A 97 -19.84 -12.95 22.45
C ALA A 97 -19.69 -11.58 21.75
N THR A 98 -18.59 -11.40 21.03
CA THR A 98 -18.43 -10.33 20.04
C THR A 98 -19.67 -10.28 19.14
N PRO A 99 -20.28 -9.10 18.91
CA PRO A 99 -21.42 -8.98 18.02
C PRO A 99 -21.01 -9.48 16.64
N GLY A 100 -21.62 -10.59 16.20
CA GLY A 100 -21.28 -11.23 14.94
C GLY A 100 -21.50 -10.27 13.77
N THR A 101 -20.46 -10.07 12.95
CA THR A 101 -20.50 -9.33 11.69
C THR A 101 -21.72 -9.75 10.86
N SER A 102 -22.43 -8.79 10.27
CA SER A 102 -23.61 -9.02 9.44
C SER A 102 -23.27 -9.97 8.28
N GLN A 103 -24.23 -10.81 7.84
CA GLN A 103 -24.02 -11.70 6.68
C GLN A 103 -23.56 -10.92 5.43
N PHE A 104 -24.02 -9.69 5.28
CA PHE A 104 -23.61 -8.79 4.21
C PHE A 104 -22.11 -8.47 4.25
N GLU A 105 -21.56 -8.17 5.44
CA GLU A 105 -20.15 -7.82 5.62
C GLU A 105 -19.23 -9.00 5.26
N LYS A 106 -19.61 -10.22 5.66
CA LYS A 106 -18.89 -11.44 5.31
C LYS A 106 -18.85 -11.66 3.79
N VAL A 107 -19.96 -11.38 3.10
CA VAL A 107 -20.03 -11.48 1.63
C VAL A 107 -19.10 -10.45 0.99
N VAL A 108 -19.14 -9.19 1.43
CA VAL A 108 -18.27 -8.11 0.90
C VAL A 108 -16.79 -8.44 1.13
N GLU A 109 -16.42 -8.89 2.32
CA GLU A 109 -15.06 -9.31 2.64
C GLU A 109 -14.62 -10.49 1.76
N THR A 110 -15.48 -11.50 1.59
CA THR A 110 -15.19 -12.65 0.74
C THR A 110 -15.00 -12.24 -0.72
N LEU A 111 -15.87 -11.39 -1.27
CA LEU A 111 -15.74 -10.91 -2.66
C LEU A 111 -14.47 -10.08 -2.86
N THR A 112 -14.09 -9.29 -1.85
CA THR A 112 -12.88 -8.46 -1.87
C THR A 112 -11.61 -9.28 -1.79
N THR A 113 -11.58 -10.31 -0.93
CA THR A 113 -10.43 -11.23 -0.83
C THR A 113 -10.29 -12.11 -2.08
N LEU A 114 -11.37 -12.33 -2.83
CA LEU A 114 -11.37 -13.01 -4.12
C LEU A 114 -11.00 -12.12 -5.32
N PHE A 115 -10.59 -10.86 -5.13
CA PHE A 115 -10.08 -9.98 -6.21
C PHE A 115 -9.13 -10.66 -7.22
N PRO A 116 -8.19 -11.55 -6.82
CA PRO A 116 -7.25 -12.13 -7.77
C PRO A 116 -7.95 -13.07 -8.74
N VAL A 117 -8.97 -13.78 -8.25
CA VAL A 117 -9.82 -14.66 -9.07
C VAL A 117 -10.60 -13.83 -10.08
N TRP A 118 -11.15 -12.69 -9.67
CA TRP A 118 -11.86 -11.78 -10.56
C TRP A 118 -10.94 -11.21 -11.65
N VAL A 119 -9.69 -10.86 -11.33
CA VAL A 119 -8.70 -10.40 -12.31
C VAL A 119 -8.31 -11.51 -13.29
N ILE A 120 -8.11 -12.75 -12.82
CA ILE A 120 -7.83 -13.89 -13.70
C ILE A 120 -9.01 -14.12 -14.66
N LEU A 121 -10.23 -14.14 -14.13
CA LEU A 121 -11.44 -14.32 -14.94
C LEU A 121 -11.57 -13.20 -15.98
N GLY A 122 -11.37 -11.94 -15.58
CA GLY A 122 -11.37 -10.79 -16.48
C GLY A 122 -10.28 -10.88 -17.56
N THR A 123 -9.09 -11.39 -17.21
CA THR A 123 -7.99 -11.61 -18.16
C THR A 123 -8.35 -12.68 -19.18
N ILE A 124 -8.92 -13.81 -18.74
CA ILE A 124 -9.38 -14.88 -19.63
C ILE A 124 -10.46 -14.35 -20.58
N ILE A 125 -11.45 -13.63 -20.05
CA ILE A 125 -12.52 -13.03 -20.87
C ILE A 125 -11.91 -12.05 -21.88
N GLY A 126 -11.00 -11.17 -21.45
CA GLY A 126 -10.34 -10.21 -22.33
C GLY A 126 -9.55 -10.88 -23.47
N LEU A 127 -8.83 -11.97 -23.19
CA LEU A 127 -8.05 -12.68 -24.21
C LEU A 127 -8.93 -13.46 -25.20
N TYR A 128 -9.95 -14.18 -24.72
CA TYR A 128 -10.75 -15.09 -25.56
C TYR A 128 -12.00 -14.46 -26.16
N LYS A 129 -12.59 -13.46 -25.49
CA LYS A 129 -13.77 -12.73 -25.97
C LYS A 129 -13.58 -11.21 -25.77
N PRO A 130 -12.65 -10.56 -26.51
CA PRO A 130 -12.35 -9.14 -26.35
C PRO A 130 -13.59 -8.23 -26.42
N SER A 131 -14.53 -8.53 -27.33
CA SER A 131 -15.77 -7.76 -27.53
C SER A 131 -16.66 -7.66 -26.27
N ALA A 132 -16.49 -8.55 -25.29
CA ALA A 132 -17.23 -8.49 -24.02
C ALA A 132 -16.73 -7.38 -23.08
N VAL A 133 -15.52 -6.85 -23.30
CA VAL A 133 -14.86 -5.90 -22.38
C VAL A 133 -14.32 -4.65 -23.07
N THR A 134 -14.17 -4.65 -24.41
CA THR A 134 -13.68 -3.50 -25.17
C THR A 134 -14.71 -2.38 -25.36
N TRP A 135 -15.96 -2.56 -24.92
CA TRP A 135 -16.96 -1.48 -24.85
C TRP A 135 -16.56 -0.37 -23.86
N LEU A 136 -15.65 -0.68 -22.92
CA LEU A 136 -15.06 0.29 -22.01
C LEU A 136 -13.96 1.08 -22.74
N GLU A 137 -14.37 1.97 -23.63
CA GLU A 137 -13.51 2.90 -24.37
C GLU A 137 -12.83 3.92 -23.43
N THR A 138 -11.87 4.69 -23.96
CA THR A 138 -10.99 5.58 -23.19
C THR A 138 -11.75 6.59 -22.30
N ASP A 139 -12.86 7.16 -22.76
CA ASP A 139 -13.63 8.14 -21.98
C ASP A 139 -14.36 7.49 -20.81
N LEU A 140 -15.00 6.35 -21.04
CA LEU A 140 -15.68 5.60 -20.00
C LEU A 140 -14.67 4.94 -19.03
N PHE A 141 -13.52 4.50 -19.54
CA PHE A 141 -12.39 4.05 -18.74
C PHE A 141 -11.88 5.18 -17.83
N THR A 142 -11.75 6.40 -18.36
CA THR A 142 -11.39 7.60 -17.58
C THR A 142 -12.39 7.82 -16.44
N LEU A 143 -13.68 7.74 -16.75
CA LEU A 143 -14.75 7.91 -15.77
C LEU A 143 -14.70 6.84 -14.67
N PHE A 144 -14.52 5.57 -15.05
CA PHE A 144 -14.45 4.45 -14.10
C PHE A 144 -13.20 4.53 -13.23
N LEU A 145 -12.07 4.94 -13.80
CA LEU A 145 -10.85 5.21 -13.04
C LEU A 145 -11.07 6.39 -12.07
N GLY A 146 -11.77 7.44 -12.49
CA GLY A 146 -12.16 8.55 -11.61
C GLY A 146 -13.05 8.10 -10.45
N PHE A 147 -14.06 7.26 -10.70
CA PHE A 147 -14.87 6.65 -9.64
C PHE A 147 -14.05 5.75 -8.71
N LEU A 148 -13.08 5.02 -9.25
CA LEU A 148 -12.16 4.22 -8.46
C LEU A 148 -11.29 5.12 -7.55
N MET A 149 -10.81 6.26 -8.04
CA MET A 149 -10.05 7.23 -7.24
C MET A 149 -10.91 7.98 -6.20
N LEU A 150 -12.18 8.25 -6.53
CA LEU A 150 -13.18 8.77 -5.60
C LEU A 150 -13.47 7.78 -4.47
N SER A 151 -13.65 6.51 -4.81
CA SER A 151 -13.85 5.38 -3.88
C SER A 151 -12.74 5.34 -2.82
N MET A 152 -11.48 5.50 -3.24
CA MET A 152 -10.36 5.65 -2.30
C MET A 152 -10.46 6.94 -1.47
N GLY A 153 -10.77 8.08 -2.09
CA GLY A 153 -10.89 9.34 -1.36
C GLY A 153 -11.93 9.29 -0.23
N LEU A 154 -13.05 8.58 -0.44
CA LEU A 154 -14.11 8.41 0.55
C LEU A 154 -13.69 7.60 1.79
N THR A 155 -12.56 6.87 1.75
CA THR A 155 -12.06 6.11 2.89
C THR A 155 -10.90 6.79 3.62
N LEU A 156 -10.40 7.91 3.09
CA LEU A 156 -9.28 8.66 3.66
C LEU A 156 -9.77 9.73 4.62
N THR A 157 -9.03 9.93 5.71
CA THR A 157 -9.28 10.97 6.71
C THR A 157 -8.13 11.98 6.76
N PHE A 158 -8.38 13.20 7.24
CA PHE A 158 -7.30 14.17 7.48
C PHE A 158 -6.24 13.67 8.47
N GLU A 159 -6.62 12.79 9.39
CA GLU A 159 -5.68 12.16 10.32
C GLU A 159 -4.68 11.26 9.59
N ASP A 160 -5.08 10.61 8.49
CA ASP A 160 -4.15 9.82 7.68
C ASP A 160 -3.05 10.72 7.10
N PHE A 161 -3.41 11.87 6.52
CA PHE A 161 -2.39 12.85 6.06
C PHE A 161 -1.47 13.30 7.19
N ARG A 162 -2.03 13.55 8.38
CA ARG A 162 -1.25 13.93 9.56
C ARG A 162 -0.29 12.82 9.99
N ARG A 163 -0.70 11.55 9.89
CA ARG A 163 0.16 10.39 10.16
C ARG A 163 1.28 10.23 9.14
N CYS A 164 1.03 10.51 7.86
CA CYS A 164 2.09 10.53 6.82
C CYS A 164 3.20 11.53 7.21
N LEU A 165 2.83 12.70 7.75
CA LEU A 165 3.79 13.72 8.19
C LEU A 165 4.51 13.39 9.51
N ARG A 166 3.90 12.60 10.41
CA ARG A 166 4.54 12.17 11.67
C ARG A 166 5.54 11.02 11.49
N ASN A 167 5.36 10.20 10.46
CA ASN A 167 6.23 9.05 10.16
C ASN A 167 6.96 9.21 8.81
N PRO A 168 7.71 10.31 8.60
CA PRO A 168 8.27 10.65 7.29
C PRO A 168 9.34 9.66 6.82
N TRP A 169 10.04 9.00 7.74
CA TRP A 169 11.10 8.06 7.40
C TRP A 169 10.54 6.80 6.74
N THR A 170 9.59 6.14 7.39
CA THR A 170 8.99 4.89 6.90
C THR A 170 8.24 5.11 5.58
N VAL A 171 7.43 6.19 5.50
CA VAL A 171 6.74 6.56 4.26
C VAL A 171 7.73 7.00 3.17
N GLY A 172 8.79 7.72 3.54
CA GLY A 172 9.83 8.19 2.61
C GLY A 172 10.60 7.07 1.93
N ILE A 173 10.96 6.00 2.65
CA ILE A 173 11.57 4.81 2.04
C ILE A 173 10.61 4.13 1.06
N GLY A 174 9.33 4.05 1.42
CA GLY A 174 8.30 3.56 0.53
C GLY A 174 8.16 4.40 -0.75
N PHE A 175 8.17 5.73 -0.61
CA PHE A 175 8.14 6.67 -1.73
C PHE A 175 9.38 6.57 -2.62
N LEU A 176 10.56 6.37 -2.01
CA LEU A 176 11.82 6.14 -2.73
C LEU A 176 11.77 4.82 -3.52
N ALA A 177 11.26 3.74 -2.93
CA ALA A 177 11.06 2.48 -3.62
C ALA A 177 10.15 2.66 -4.85
N GLN A 178 9.06 3.41 -4.69
CA GLN A 178 8.07 3.63 -5.74
C GLN A 178 8.57 4.54 -6.87
N TYR A 179 9.21 5.67 -6.56
CA TYR A 179 9.52 6.71 -7.55
C TYR A 179 10.99 6.78 -7.96
N VAL A 180 11.87 6.00 -7.34
CA VAL A 180 13.28 5.91 -7.76
C VAL A 180 13.61 4.49 -8.16
N VAL A 181 13.48 3.52 -7.24
CA VAL A 181 13.92 2.15 -7.51
C VAL A 181 13.15 1.54 -8.67
N LYS A 182 11.82 1.63 -8.65
CA LYS A 182 10.98 1.00 -9.66
C LYS A 182 11.05 1.64 -11.06
N PRO A 183 11.07 2.98 -11.22
CA PRO A 183 11.31 3.64 -12.51
C PRO A 183 12.67 3.28 -13.12
N LEU A 184 13.73 3.29 -12.29
CA LEU A 184 15.06 2.87 -12.74
C LEU A 184 15.06 1.40 -13.15
N LEU A 185 14.38 0.53 -12.40
CA LEU A 185 14.21 -0.87 -12.77
C LEU A 185 13.49 -1.02 -14.13
N GLY A 186 12.39 -0.29 -14.36
CA GLY A 186 11.68 -0.30 -15.64
C GLY A 186 12.57 0.14 -16.82
N PHE A 187 13.35 1.21 -16.62
CA PHE A 187 14.33 1.69 -17.60
C PHE A 187 15.44 0.65 -17.88
N LEU A 188 16.04 0.09 -16.84
CA LEU A 188 17.11 -0.90 -16.97
C LEU A 188 16.63 -2.19 -17.65
N ILE A 189 15.43 -2.67 -17.32
CA ILE A 189 14.83 -3.84 -18.00
C ILE A 189 14.60 -3.53 -19.47
N ALA A 190 14.07 -2.34 -19.80
CA ALA A 190 13.82 -1.94 -21.18
C ALA A 190 15.10 -1.94 -22.03
N LEU A 191 16.21 -1.43 -21.49
CA LEU A 191 17.51 -1.44 -22.16
C LEU A 191 18.10 -2.85 -22.26
N SER A 192 18.08 -3.62 -21.16
CA SER A 192 18.69 -4.95 -21.09
C SER A 192 18.03 -5.94 -22.05
N LEU A 193 16.70 -5.86 -22.18
CA LEU A 193 15.91 -6.69 -23.09
C LEU A 193 15.78 -6.09 -24.49
N LYS A 194 16.42 -4.94 -24.76
CA LYS A 194 16.41 -4.23 -26.06
C LYS A 194 14.99 -4.04 -26.60
N LEU A 195 14.09 -3.56 -25.74
CA LEU A 195 12.70 -3.33 -26.13
C LEU A 195 12.60 -2.24 -27.20
N SER A 196 11.61 -2.35 -28.08
CA SER A 196 11.30 -1.27 -29.02
C SER A 196 10.92 0.00 -28.26
N ALA A 197 11.20 1.17 -28.85
CA ALA A 197 10.95 2.47 -28.20
C ALA A 197 9.52 2.62 -27.63
N PRO A 198 8.44 2.17 -28.31
CA PRO A 198 7.09 2.21 -27.73
C PRO A 198 6.92 1.32 -26.49
N LEU A 199 7.43 0.08 -26.53
CA LEU A 199 7.30 -0.87 -25.41
C LEU A 199 8.15 -0.43 -24.21
N ALA A 200 9.37 0.05 -24.47
CA ALA A 200 10.23 0.65 -23.46
C ALA A 200 9.54 1.84 -22.79
N THR A 201 8.95 2.73 -23.57
CA THR A 201 8.18 3.89 -23.06
C THR A 201 7.02 3.43 -22.18
N GLY A 202 6.24 2.43 -22.63
CA GLY A 202 5.13 1.90 -21.85
C GLY A 202 5.57 1.26 -20.52
N LEU A 203 6.69 0.52 -20.54
CA LEU A 203 7.25 -0.11 -19.35
C LEU A 203 7.77 0.94 -18.36
N ILE A 204 8.41 2.00 -18.85
CA ILE A 204 8.86 3.13 -18.05
C ILE A 204 7.64 3.86 -17.46
N LEU A 205 6.64 4.21 -18.27
CA LEU A 205 5.44 4.91 -17.83
C LEU A 205 4.70 4.15 -16.72
N VAL A 206 4.47 2.85 -16.89
CA VAL A 206 3.79 2.04 -15.86
C VAL A 206 4.63 1.91 -14.59
N SER A 207 5.96 1.90 -14.70
CA SER A 207 6.85 1.88 -13.53
C SER A 207 6.89 3.21 -12.77
N CYS A 208 6.54 4.31 -13.43
CA CYS A 208 6.43 5.65 -12.83
C CYS A 208 5.07 5.94 -12.19
N CYS A 209 4.08 5.05 -12.35
CA CYS A 209 2.74 5.25 -11.77
C CYS A 209 2.76 5.08 -10.23
N PRO A 210 1.82 5.71 -9.49
CA PRO A 210 1.69 5.56 -8.03
C PRO A 210 1.28 4.15 -7.60
N GLY A 211 1.24 3.89 -6.29
CA GLY A 211 0.70 2.65 -5.72
C GLY A 211 -0.75 2.38 -6.17
N GLY A 212 -1.12 1.11 -6.28
CA GLY A 212 -2.45 0.68 -6.73
C GLY A 212 -3.32 0.20 -5.57
N GLN A 213 -4.59 0.60 -5.51
CA GLN A 213 -5.50 0.34 -4.38
C GLN A 213 -5.60 -1.11 -3.89
N ALA A 214 -5.38 -2.08 -4.79
CA ALA A 214 -5.39 -3.50 -4.43
C ALA A 214 -4.24 -3.88 -3.46
N SER A 215 -3.21 -3.04 -3.33
CA SER A 215 -2.11 -3.20 -2.37
C SER A 215 -2.62 -3.20 -0.93
N ASN A 216 -3.61 -2.37 -0.58
CA ASN A 216 -4.16 -2.30 0.78
C ASN A 216 -4.75 -3.65 1.22
N VAL A 217 -5.49 -4.30 0.31
CA VAL A 217 -6.08 -5.63 0.56
C VAL A 217 -4.99 -6.71 0.64
N ALA A 218 -4.02 -6.68 -0.27
CA ALA A 218 -2.89 -7.60 -0.23
C ALA A 218 -2.07 -7.44 1.06
N THR A 219 -1.84 -6.21 1.52
CA THR A 219 -1.16 -5.91 2.78
C THR A 219 -1.92 -6.48 3.97
N TYR A 220 -3.25 -6.29 4.03
CA TYR A 220 -4.09 -6.89 5.06
C TYR A 220 -3.96 -8.42 5.12
N ILE A 221 -4.09 -9.09 3.96
CA ILE A 221 -3.96 -10.55 3.88
C ILE A 221 -2.55 -11.02 4.28
N SER A 222 -1.52 -10.26 3.94
CA SER A 222 -0.12 -10.57 4.26
C SER A 222 0.26 -10.38 5.74
N LYS A 223 -0.65 -9.85 6.57
CA LYS A 223 -0.41 -9.39 7.94
C LYS A 223 0.55 -8.18 8.02
N GLY A 224 0.73 -7.45 6.93
CA GLY A 224 1.51 -6.21 6.94
C GLY A 224 0.78 -5.06 7.64
N ASN A 225 1.45 -3.92 7.72
CA ASN A 225 0.87 -2.70 8.27
C ASN A 225 -0.05 -2.02 7.23
N VAL A 226 -1.36 -2.18 7.40
CA VAL A 226 -2.38 -1.62 6.50
C VAL A 226 -2.41 -0.10 6.55
N ALA A 227 -2.25 0.51 7.74
CA ALA A 227 -2.22 1.96 7.87
C ALA A 227 -1.05 2.55 7.06
N LEU A 228 0.13 1.95 7.16
CA LEU A 228 1.27 2.34 6.34
C LEU A 228 1.00 2.18 4.84
N SER A 229 0.33 1.10 4.41
CA SER A 229 -0.06 0.87 3.01
C SER A 229 -0.92 2.02 2.49
N VAL A 230 -1.97 2.36 3.22
CA VAL A 230 -2.91 3.44 2.86
C VAL A 230 -2.16 4.77 2.75
N LEU A 231 -1.24 5.05 3.67
CA LEU A 231 -0.45 6.28 3.66
C LEU A 231 0.54 6.34 2.49
N MET A 232 1.23 5.24 2.21
CA MET A 232 2.13 5.14 1.07
C MET A 232 1.38 5.31 -0.26
N THR A 233 0.24 4.64 -0.41
CA THR A 233 -0.63 4.81 -1.59
C THR A 233 -1.14 6.24 -1.69
N THR A 234 -1.56 6.87 -0.59
CA THR A 234 -2.05 8.26 -0.59
C THR A 234 -0.94 9.24 -0.98
N CYS A 235 0.20 9.16 -0.29
CA CYS A 235 1.31 10.07 -0.50
C CYS A 235 1.93 9.86 -1.90
N SER A 236 1.95 8.63 -2.44
CA SER A 236 2.33 8.39 -3.84
C SER A 236 1.29 8.91 -4.83
N THR A 237 0.00 8.70 -4.61
CA THR A 237 -1.09 9.18 -5.48
C THR A 237 -1.05 10.70 -5.67
N ILE A 238 -0.77 11.45 -4.60
CA ILE A 238 -0.59 12.91 -4.66
C ILE A 238 0.70 13.27 -5.40
N GLY A 239 1.81 12.58 -5.07
CA GLY A 239 3.09 12.77 -5.74
C GLY A 239 3.05 12.44 -7.24
N ALA A 240 2.13 11.58 -7.68
CA ALA A 240 2.00 11.11 -9.05
C ALA A 240 1.83 12.22 -10.08
N ILE A 241 1.22 13.35 -9.69
CA ILE A 241 0.96 14.50 -10.57
C ILE A 241 2.28 15.10 -11.08
N VAL A 242 3.30 15.09 -10.23
CA VAL A 242 4.63 15.64 -10.55
C VAL A 242 5.58 14.53 -10.94
N MET A 243 5.63 13.44 -10.15
CA MET A 243 6.62 12.38 -10.33
C MET A 243 6.37 11.57 -11.59
N THR A 244 5.12 11.18 -11.89
CA THR A 244 4.83 10.33 -13.08
C THR A 244 5.24 11.02 -14.38
N PRO A 245 4.83 12.29 -14.65
CA PRO A 245 5.22 12.97 -15.88
C PRO A 245 6.70 13.31 -15.93
N LEU A 246 7.28 13.77 -14.81
CA LEU A 246 8.69 14.13 -14.74
C LEU A 246 9.59 12.93 -15.03
N LEU A 247 9.37 11.81 -14.33
CA LEU A 247 10.17 10.60 -14.51
C LEU A 247 9.97 9.98 -15.88
N THR A 248 8.73 9.97 -16.39
CA THR A 248 8.46 9.50 -17.76
C THR A 248 9.18 10.38 -18.78
N LYS A 249 9.18 11.71 -18.62
CA LYS A 249 9.88 12.64 -19.51
C LYS A 249 11.39 12.43 -19.47
N VAL A 250 11.96 12.27 -18.28
CA VAL A 250 13.41 12.10 -18.10
C VAL A 250 13.87 10.75 -18.66
N LEU A 251 13.16 9.67 -18.39
CA LEU A 251 13.58 8.31 -18.73
C LEU A 251 13.16 7.87 -20.14
N ALA A 252 11.98 8.27 -20.61
CA ALA A 252 11.44 7.87 -21.91
C ALA A 252 11.46 8.98 -22.97
N GLY A 253 11.74 10.24 -22.59
CA GLY A 253 11.73 11.37 -23.52
C GLY A 253 12.81 11.33 -24.61
N GLN A 254 13.82 10.49 -24.45
CA GLN A 254 14.83 10.20 -25.48
C GLN A 254 14.35 9.14 -26.50
N LEU A 255 13.33 8.35 -26.13
CA LEU A 255 12.80 7.26 -26.94
C LEU A 255 11.65 7.75 -27.82
N VAL A 256 10.75 8.55 -27.24
CA VAL A 256 9.59 9.14 -27.92
C VAL A 256 9.28 10.53 -27.37
N PRO A 257 8.61 11.42 -28.12
CA PRO A 257 8.12 12.68 -27.59
C PRO A 257 7.14 12.46 -26.44
N VAL A 258 7.48 12.92 -25.25
CA VAL A 258 6.63 12.89 -24.05
C VAL A 258 6.10 14.30 -23.76
N ASP A 259 4.78 14.48 -23.79
CA ASP A 259 4.11 15.68 -23.28
C ASP A 259 3.91 15.57 -21.76
N ALA A 260 4.90 16.04 -21.01
CA ALA A 260 4.85 16.00 -19.55
C ALA A 260 3.72 16.88 -18.97
N ALA A 261 3.37 17.97 -19.64
CA ALA A 261 2.30 18.87 -19.17
C ALA A 261 0.93 18.22 -19.35
N GLY A 262 0.69 17.61 -20.51
CA GLY A 262 -0.52 16.82 -20.78
C GLY A 262 -0.68 15.64 -19.81
N LEU A 263 0.40 14.90 -19.56
CA LEU A 263 0.42 13.82 -18.57
C LEU A 263 0.07 14.34 -17.17
N ALA A 264 0.69 15.44 -16.73
CA ALA A 264 0.43 16.05 -15.42
C ALA A 264 -1.03 16.49 -15.28
N LEU A 265 -1.58 17.16 -16.31
CA LEU A 265 -2.96 17.62 -16.31
C LEU A 265 -3.94 16.44 -16.26
N SER A 266 -3.69 15.38 -17.04
CA SER A 266 -4.54 14.19 -17.03
C SER A 266 -4.47 13.45 -15.69
N THR A 267 -3.27 13.31 -15.11
CA THR A 267 -3.13 12.73 -13.77
C THR A 267 -3.85 13.59 -12.72
N PHE A 268 -3.70 14.91 -12.76
CA PHE A 268 -4.42 15.82 -11.86
C PHE A 268 -5.94 15.64 -11.96
N GLN A 269 -6.50 15.65 -13.17
CA GLN A 269 -7.94 15.54 -13.41
C GLN A 269 -8.52 14.18 -13.03
N VAL A 270 -7.82 13.09 -13.34
CA VAL A 270 -8.35 11.74 -13.17
C VAL A 270 -8.07 11.17 -11.78
N VAL A 271 -7.00 11.63 -11.14
CA VAL A 271 -6.55 11.10 -9.85
C VAL A 271 -6.83 12.09 -8.74
N LEU A 272 -6.23 13.28 -8.77
CA LEU A 272 -6.31 14.19 -7.63
C LEU A 272 -7.71 14.75 -7.43
N VAL A 273 -8.37 15.21 -8.50
CA VAL A 273 -9.69 15.83 -8.37
C VAL A 273 -10.71 14.88 -7.73
N PRO A 274 -10.91 13.63 -8.20
CA PRO A 274 -11.85 12.70 -7.57
C PRO A 274 -11.42 12.30 -6.15
N THR A 275 -10.13 12.10 -5.88
CA THR A 275 -9.64 11.75 -4.54
C THR A 275 -9.90 12.88 -3.54
N VAL A 276 -9.61 14.14 -3.91
CA VAL A 276 -9.88 15.31 -3.06
C VAL A 276 -11.38 15.46 -2.82
N VAL A 277 -12.21 15.30 -3.86
CA VAL A 277 -13.67 15.31 -3.70
C VAL A 277 -14.13 14.24 -2.71
N GLY A 278 -13.57 13.03 -2.77
CA GLY A 278 -13.87 11.95 -1.83
C GLY A 278 -13.48 12.29 -0.40
N VAL A 279 -12.27 12.82 -0.18
CA VAL A 279 -11.78 13.23 1.15
C VAL A 279 -12.66 14.33 1.74
N LEU A 280 -12.98 15.36 0.95
CA LEU A 280 -13.83 16.45 1.40
C LEU A 280 -15.26 15.98 1.66
N ALA A 281 -15.78 15.05 0.86
CA ALA A 281 -17.09 14.46 1.10
C ALA A 281 -17.13 13.68 2.42
N HIS A 282 -16.06 12.93 2.73
CA HIS A 282 -15.93 12.19 3.98
C HIS A 282 -15.89 13.11 5.20
N GLU A 283 -15.18 14.24 5.11
CA GLU A 283 -15.09 15.20 6.20
C GLU A 283 -16.40 15.98 6.42
N TYR A 284 -16.98 16.53 5.35
CA TYR A 284 -18.12 17.44 5.47
C TYR A 284 -19.48 16.75 5.49
N PHE A 285 -19.57 15.50 5.02
CA PHE A 285 -20.81 14.73 4.97
C PHE A 285 -20.67 13.31 5.56
N PRO A 286 -20.14 13.16 6.80
CA PRO A 286 -19.79 11.85 7.37
C PRO A 286 -20.98 10.89 7.44
N SER A 287 -22.18 11.37 7.76
CA SER A 287 -23.39 10.53 7.82
C SER A 287 -23.82 9.94 6.47
N PHE A 288 -23.41 10.57 5.36
CA PHE A 288 -23.63 10.05 4.02
C PHE A 288 -22.52 9.09 3.64
N THR A 289 -21.26 9.46 3.87
CA THR A 289 -20.11 8.65 3.49
C THR A 289 -20.01 7.38 4.32
N GLU A 290 -20.36 7.38 5.61
CA GLU A 290 -20.40 6.16 6.45
C GLU A 290 -21.30 5.06 5.85
N LYS A 291 -22.38 5.44 5.16
CA LYS A 291 -23.26 4.49 4.45
C LYS A 291 -22.62 3.98 3.16
N LEU A 292 -21.88 4.84 2.46
CA LEU A 292 -21.18 4.48 1.22
C LEU A 292 -19.94 3.64 1.49
N THR A 293 -19.18 3.92 2.55
CA THR A 293 -17.94 3.21 2.89
C THR A 293 -18.16 1.71 3.10
N THR A 294 -19.37 1.29 3.48
CA THR A 294 -19.74 -0.13 3.58
C THR A 294 -19.78 -0.83 2.22
N ILE A 295 -20.14 -0.12 1.15
CA ILE A 295 -20.21 -0.66 -0.23
C ILE A 295 -18.96 -0.34 -1.06
N THR A 296 -18.17 0.65 -0.65
CA THR A 296 -16.95 1.10 -1.32
C THR A 296 -15.98 -0.04 -1.67
N PRO A 297 -15.68 -1.03 -0.79
CA PRO A 297 -14.81 -2.15 -1.15
C PRO A 297 -15.36 -2.97 -2.32
N LEU A 298 -16.67 -3.23 -2.35
CA LEU A 298 -17.32 -3.98 -3.42
C LEU A 298 -17.27 -3.20 -4.75
N VAL A 299 -17.58 -1.91 -4.71
CA VAL A 299 -17.47 -1.02 -5.88
C VAL A 299 -16.03 -0.97 -6.39
N GLY A 300 -15.05 -0.87 -5.48
CA GLY A 300 -13.62 -0.88 -5.80
C GLY A 300 -13.18 -2.16 -6.52
N VAL A 301 -13.62 -3.34 -6.05
CA VAL A 301 -13.32 -4.63 -6.67
C VAL A 301 -13.96 -4.76 -8.05
N LEU A 302 -15.22 -4.33 -8.21
CA LEU A 302 -15.93 -4.34 -9.49
C LEU A 302 -15.24 -3.43 -10.51
N LEU A 303 -14.99 -2.17 -10.15
CA LEU A 303 -14.30 -1.20 -11.01
C LEU A 303 -12.90 -1.68 -11.35
N THR A 304 -12.13 -2.15 -10.37
CA THR A 304 -10.79 -2.70 -10.60
C THR A 304 -10.86 -3.85 -11.59
N THR A 305 -11.76 -4.82 -11.41
CA THR A 305 -11.91 -5.97 -12.32
C THR A 305 -12.19 -5.53 -13.75
N LEU A 306 -13.08 -4.55 -13.96
CA LEU A 306 -13.38 -4.00 -15.28
C LEU A 306 -12.18 -3.27 -15.89
N LEU A 307 -11.50 -2.44 -15.09
CA LEU A 307 -10.29 -1.73 -15.47
C LEU A 307 -9.09 -2.67 -15.69
N CYS A 308 -9.16 -3.91 -15.21
CA CYS A 308 -8.20 -4.97 -15.52
C CYS A 308 -8.53 -5.71 -16.82
N ALA A 309 -9.81 -6.01 -17.03
CA ALA A 309 -10.24 -6.82 -18.16
C ALA A 309 -10.19 -6.05 -19.49
N SER A 310 -10.64 -4.77 -19.50
CA SER A 310 -10.69 -3.95 -20.72
C SER A 310 -9.31 -3.78 -21.38
N PRO A 311 -8.23 -3.39 -20.66
CA PRO A 311 -6.90 -3.27 -21.27
C PRO A 311 -6.42 -4.54 -21.95
N ILE A 312 -6.62 -5.71 -21.31
CA ILE A 312 -6.25 -7.00 -21.88
C ILE A 312 -7.05 -7.29 -23.15
N GLY A 313 -8.35 -6.98 -23.17
CA GLY A 313 -9.17 -7.09 -24.38
C GLY A 313 -8.68 -6.19 -25.51
N GLN A 314 -8.32 -4.95 -25.20
CA GLN A 314 -7.83 -3.98 -26.19
C GLN A 314 -6.48 -4.38 -26.81
N VAL A 315 -5.64 -5.13 -26.09
CA VAL A 315 -4.32 -5.59 -26.59
C VAL A 315 -4.27 -7.08 -26.93
N ALA A 316 -5.41 -7.78 -26.93
CA ALA A 316 -5.47 -9.24 -27.02
C ALA A 316 -4.77 -9.80 -28.26
N ASP A 317 -4.96 -9.19 -29.42
CA ASP A 317 -4.37 -9.67 -30.69
C ASP A 317 -2.85 -9.53 -30.70
N VAL A 318 -2.34 -8.44 -30.14
CA VAL A 318 -0.90 -8.20 -29.96
C VAL A 318 -0.31 -9.21 -28.97
N LEU A 319 -1.02 -9.52 -27.88
CA LEU A 319 -0.59 -10.53 -26.91
C LEU A 319 -0.60 -11.96 -27.49
N LYS A 320 -1.55 -12.31 -28.34
CA LYS A 320 -1.62 -13.63 -28.98
C LYS A 320 -0.46 -13.85 -29.96
N THR A 321 -0.01 -12.78 -30.61
CA THR A 321 1.04 -12.86 -31.64
C THR A 321 2.45 -12.68 -31.07
N GLN A 322 2.62 -11.86 -30.02
CA GLN A 322 3.93 -11.47 -29.47
C GLN A 322 4.05 -11.68 -27.95
N GLY A 323 3.18 -12.52 -27.36
CA GLY A 323 2.99 -12.62 -25.92
C GLY A 323 4.27 -12.78 -25.09
N ALA A 324 5.20 -13.65 -25.50
CA ALA A 324 6.43 -13.90 -24.75
C ALA A 324 7.33 -12.65 -24.62
N GLN A 325 7.46 -11.86 -25.69
CA GLN A 325 8.27 -10.63 -25.69
C GLN A 325 7.64 -9.49 -24.88
N LEU A 326 6.31 -9.53 -24.72
CA LEU A 326 5.53 -8.50 -24.03
C LEU A 326 5.31 -8.81 -22.54
N ILE A 327 5.20 -10.10 -22.21
CA ILE A 327 4.94 -10.60 -20.86
C ILE A 327 6.21 -10.59 -20.01
N LEU A 328 7.33 -11.06 -20.56
CA LEU A 328 8.56 -11.26 -19.79
C LEU A 328 9.10 -9.97 -19.13
N PRO A 329 9.21 -8.82 -19.82
CA PRO A 329 9.74 -7.59 -19.20
C PRO A 329 8.88 -7.11 -18.04
N VAL A 330 7.56 -7.20 -18.18
CA VAL A 330 6.59 -6.77 -17.17
C VAL A 330 6.61 -7.73 -15.98
N ALA A 331 6.66 -9.03 -16.22
CA ALA A 331 6.79 -10.04 -15.17
C ALA A 331 8.06 -9.81 -14.32
N ILE A 332 9.20 -9.57 -14.97
CA ILE A 332 10.46 -9.25 -14.30
C ILE A 332 10.33 -7.95 -13.51
N LEU A 333 9.73 -6.91 -14.08
CA LEU A 333 9.53 -5.61 -13.40
C LEU A 333 8.80 -5.80 -12.07
N HIS A 334 7.65 -6.49 -12.06
CA HIS A 334 6.90 -6.69 -10.82
C HIS A 334 7.63 -7.60 -9.85
N ALA A 335 8.16 -8.74 -10.30
CA ALA A 335 8.88 -9.67 -9.44
C ALA A 335 10.07 -8.99 -8.75
N ALA A 336 10.86 -8.23 -9.51
CA ALA A 336 11.98 -7.47 -8.98
C ALA A 336 11.50 -6.29 -8.11
N ALA A 337 10.40 -5.60 -8.42
CA ALA A 337 9.85 -4.54 -7.58
C ALA A 337 9.37 -5.06 -6.21
N PHE A 338 8.67 -6.19 -6.17
CA PHE A 338 8.30 -6.85 -4.90
C PHE A 338 9.55 -7.21 -4.09
N PHE A 339 10.53 -7.85 -4.74
CA PHE A 339 11.76 -8.27 -4.08
C PHE A 339 12.58 -7.08 -3.56
N LEU A 340 12.83 -6.07 -4.40
CA LEU A 340 13.63 -4.89 -4.05
C LEU A 340 12.93 -4.03 -3.00
N GLY A 341 11.60 -3.93 -3.03
CA GLY A 341 10.84 -3.25 -1.97
C GLY A 341 11.06 -3.91 -0.61
N TYR A 342 11.00 -5.24 -0.55
CA TYR A 342 11.32 -6.00 0.67
C TYR A 342 12.80 -5.86 1.06
N ALA A 343 13.72 -6.00 0.10
CA ALA A 343 15.15 -5.93 0.39
C ALA A 343 15.54 -4.55 0.91
N LEU A 344 15.04 -3.47 0.31
CA LEU A 344 15.30 -2.10 0.71
C LEU A 344 14.81 -1.84 2.13
N SER A 345 13.59 -2.26 2.48
CA SER A 345 13.06 -2.08 3.84
C SER A 345 13.90 -2.84 4.88
N ARG A 346 14.37 -4.04 4.55
CA ARG A 346 15.25 -4.83 5.43
C ARG A 346 16.64 -4.21 5.57
N LEU A 347 17.20 -3.62 4.51
CA LEU A 347 18.45 -2.86 4.56
C LEU A 347 18.31 -1.61 5.45
N CYS A 348 17.14 -0.97 5.44
CA CYS A 348 16.79 0.12 6.36
C CYS A 348 16.45 -0.34 7.79
N GLN A 349 16.63 -1.63 8.11
CA GLN A 349 16.39 -2.21 9.43
C GLN A 349 14.94 -2.06 9.92
N PHE A 350 13.98 -2.11 9.00
CA PHE A 350 12.55 -2.19 9.33
C PHE A 350 12.13 -3.61 9.70
N GLY A 351 11.12 -3.71 10.54
CA GLY A 351 10.41 -4.93 10.90
C GLY A 351 9.81 -5.65 9.70
N GLU A 352 9.40 -6.89 9.94
CA GLU A 352 8.78 -7.78 8.97
C GLU A 352 7.45 -7.22 8.49
N SER A 353 6.59 -6.72 9.38
CA SER A 353 5.29 -6.16 9.00
C SER A 353 5.44 -4.97 8.05
N THR A 354 6.31 -4.01 8.39
CA THR A 354 6.66 -2.86 7.55
C THR A 354 7.27 -3.30 6.22
N SER A 355 8.13 -4.32 6.24
CA SER A 355 8.80 -4.81 5.03
C SER A 355 7.85 -5.49 4.05
N ARG A 356 6.86 -6.24 4.56
CA ARG A 356 5.77 -6.79 3.73
C ARG A 356 4.97 -5.68 3.07
N THR A 357 4.62 -4.64 3.82
CA THR A 357 3.90 -3.47 3.29
C THR A 357 4.68 -2.79 2.17
N ILE A 358 5.95 -2.42 2.42
CA ILE A 358 6.77 -1.72 1.41
C ILE A 358 6.97 -2.58 0.15
N SER A 359 7.15 -3.90 0.30
CA SER A 359 7.22 -4.84 -0.82
C SER A 359 5.94 -4.84 -1.67
N ILE A 360 4.78 -4.95 -1.02
CA ILE A 360 3.48 -4.98 -1.70
C ILE A 360 3.20 -3.66 -2.41
N GLU A 361 3.38 -2.53 -1.73
CA GLU A 361 3.20 -1.20 -2.32
C GLU A 361 4.16 -0.98 -3.50
N CYS A 362 5.43 -1.34 -3.35
CA CYS A 362 6.42 -1.22 -4.42
C CYS A 362 6.10 -2.14 -5.61
N GLY A 363 5.55 -3.34 -5.39
CA GLY A 363 5.21 -4.24 -6.49
C GLY A 363 3.85 -3.98 -7.15
N MET A 364 2.89 -3.40 -6.43
CA MET A 364 1.53 -3.12 -6.89
C MET A 364 1.32 -1.63 -7.18
N GLN A 365 1.39 -1.24 -8.46
CA GLN A 365 1.08 0.13 -8.90
C GLN A 365 -0.34 0.28 -9.47
N SER A 366 -0.75 1.51 -9.76
CA SER A 366 -1.95 1.81 -10.54
C SER A 366 -1.68 1.61 -12.04
N SER A 367 -1.67 0.36 -12.50
CA SER A 367 -1.48 0.06 -13.93
C SER A 367 -2.64 0.52 -14.80
N ALA A 368 -3.84 0.68 -14.23
CA ALA A 368 -4.97 1.31 -14.91
C ALA A 368 -4.68 2.78 -15.27
N LEU A 369 -4.04 3.55 -14.37
CA LEU A 369 -3.61 4.91 -14.69
C LEU A 369 -2.55 4.89 -15.81
N GLY A 370 -1.56 4.00 -15.72
CA GLY A 370 -0.54 3.85 -16.77
C GLY A 370 -1.14 3.52 -18.13
N PHE A 371 -2.17 2.68 -18.17
CA PHE A 371 -2.89 2.35 -19.41
C PHE A 371 -3.62 3.56 -19.98
N LEU A 372 -4.35 4.29 -19.15
CA LEU A 372 -5.07 5.49 -19.57
C LEU A 372 -4.13 6.58 -20.10
N LEU A 373 -3.02 6.83 -19.39
CA LEU A 373 -2.04 7.83 -19.80
C LEU A 373 -1.36 7.43 -21.12
N ALA A 374 -1.07 6.14 -21.31
CA ALA A 374 -0.54 5.63 -22.56
C ALA A 374 -1.50 5.92 -23.73
N GLN A 375 -2.79 5.59 -23.57
CA GLN A 375 -3.81 5.78 -24.60
C GLN A 375 -4.06 7.26 -24.93
N LYS A 376 -3.99 8.16 -23.95
CA LYS A 376 -4.27 9.59 -24.16
C LYS A 376 -3.11 10.38 -24.72
N HIS A 377 -1.87 10.02 -24.36
CA HIS A 377 -0.69 10.89 -24.61
C HIS A 377 0.30 10.32 -25.62
N PHE A 378 0.14 9.07 -26.05
CA PHE A 378 1.03 8.46 -27.01
C PHE A 378 0.25 7.95 -28.22
N THR A 379 0.75 8.30 -29.41
CA THR A 379 0.12 7.93 -30.68
C THR A 379 0.29 6.45 -31.01
N ASN A 380 1.34 5.81 -30.49
CA ASN A 380 1.59 4.39 -30.73
C ASN A 380 0.88 3.52 -29.69
N PRO A 381 -0.08 2.66 -30.09
CA PRO A 381 -0.87 1.85 -29.16
C PRO A 381 -0.02 0.81 -28.40
N LEU A 382 1.18 0.47 -28.89
CA LEU A 382 2.10 -0.44 -28.18
C LEU A 382 2.56 0.13 -26.83
N VAL A 383 2.52 1.45 -26.63
CA VAL A 383 2.86 2.07 -25.34
C VAL A 383 1.89 1.64 -24.24
N ALA A 384 0.64 1.28 -24.58
CA ALA A 384 -0.35 0.84 -23.60
C ALA A 384 -0.20 -0.63 -23.19
N VAL A 385 0.50 -1.45 -24.00
CA VAL A 385 0.63 -2.90 -23.78
C VAL A 385 1.30 -3.26 -22.45
N PRO A 386 2.44 -2.66 -22.06
CA PRO A 386 3.05 -2.96 -20.77
C PRO A 386 2.12 -2.69 -19.59
N SER A 387 1.33 -1.61 -19.64
CA SER A 387 0.34 -1.28 -18.61
C SER A 387 -0.78 -2.32 -18.56
N ALA A 388 -1.30 -2.77 -19.70
CA ALA A 388 -2.33 -3.80 -19.77
C ALA A 388 -1.84 -5.13 -19.15
N VAL A 389 -0.64 -5.58 -19.53
CA VAL A 389 -0.02 -6.79 -18.98
C VAL A 389 0.27 -6.65 -17.49
N SER A 390 0.72 -5.46 -17.08
CA SER A 390 1.11 -5.14 -15.71
C SER A 390 -0.03 -5.35 -14.72
N VAL A 391 -1.26 -5.06 -15.13
CA VAL A 391 -2.45 -5.27 -14.30
C VAL A 391 -2.58 -6.73 -13.83
N VAL A 392 -2.24 -7.70 -14.69
CA VAL A 392 -2.32 -9.12 -14.37
C VAL A 392 -1.19 -9.53 -13.44
N PHE A 393 0.06 -9.16 -13.77
CA PHE A 393 1.23 -9.56 -13.01
C PHE A 393 1.29 -8.95 -11.62
N MET A 394 0.88 -7.68 -11.46
CA MET A 394 0.80 -7.06 -10.15
C MET A 394 -0.24 -7.74 -9.26
N ALA A 395 -1.40 -8.10 -9.83
CA ALA A 395 -2.49 -8.73 -9.10
C ALA A 395 -2.10 -10.15 -8.68
N LEU A 396 -1.59 -10.96 -9.61
CA LEU A 396 -1.13 -12.33 -9.32
C LEU A 396 0.03 -12.34 -8.32
N GLY A 397 1.04 -11.50 -8.55
CA GLY A 397 2.22 -11.40 -7.70
C GLY A 397 1.87 -10.95 -6.28
N GLY A 398 1.12 -9.85 -6.15
CA GLY A 398 0.70 -9.33 -4.84
C GLY A 398 -0.15 -10.33 -4.06
N SER A 399 -1.05 -11.03 -4.75
CA SER A 399 -1.93 -12.03 -4.12
C SER A 399 -1.18 -13.28 -3.68
N ALA A 400 -0.30 -13.80 -4.54
CA ALA A 400 0.54 -14.95 -4.22
C ALA A 400 1.43 -14.64 -3.00
N LEU A 401 2.03 -13.46 -2.98
CA LEU A 401 2.89 -13.01 -1.89
C LEU A 401 2.09 -12.78 -0.59
N ALA A 402 0.90 -12.20 -0.69
CA ALA A 402 0.00 -12.04 0.44
C ALA A 402 -0.41 -13.39 1.06
N VAL A 403 -0.78 -14.37 0.23
CA VAL A 403 -1.11 -15.73 0.71
C VAL A 403 0.12 -16.42 1.32
N PHE A 404 1.28 -16.28 0.69
CA PHE A 404 2.54 -16.81 1.23
C PHE A 404 2.83 -16.26 2.63
N TRP A 405 2.70 -14.95 2.83
CA TRP A 405 2.94 -14.30 4.12
C TRP A 405 1.84 -14.49 5.14
N ARG A 406 0.58 -14.67 4.71
CA ARG A 406 -0.52 -15.07 5.61
C ARG A 406 -0.14 -16.31 6.41
N ASN A 407 0.52 -17.26 5.75
CA ASN A 407 0.95 -18.53 6.31
C ASN A 407 2.33 -18.47 7.02
N ARG A 408 2.95 -17.29 7.12
CA ARG A 408 4.19 -17.08 7.86
C ARG A 408 3.97 -16.13 9.05
N PRO A 409 4.14 -16.60 10.29
CA PRO A 409 3.97 -15.75 11.46
C PRO A 409 4.97 -14.58 11.44
N ILE A 410 4.54 -13.44 11.95
CA ILE A 410 5.41 -12.31 12.22
C ILE A 410 6.18 -12.61 13.51
N PRO A 411 7.49 -12.32 13.59
CA PRO A 411 8.25 -12.52 14.83
C PRO A 411 7.59 -11.81 16.01
N LEU A 412 7.57 -12.42 17.19
CA LEU A 412 6.93 -11.82 18.39
C LEU A 412 7.58 -10.48 18.79
N ASN A 413 8.86 -10.32 18.50
CA ASN A 413 9.64 -9.10 18.76
C ASN A 413 9.79 -8.26 17.49
N ASP A 414 8.82 -8.31 16.57
CA ASP A 414 8.89 -7.50 15.36
C ASP A 414 8.92 -6.01 15.69
N LYS A 415 9.76 -5.28 14.98
CA LYS A 415 9.95 -3.85 15.22
C LYS A 415 8.71 -3.10 14.71
N ASP A 416 8.09 -2.35 15.61
CA ASP A 416 7.00 -1.46 15.25
C ASP A 416 7.59 -0.13 14.74
N ASP A 417 7.94 -0.10 13.45
CA ASP A 417 8.48 1.11 12.79
C ASP A 417 7.43 2.20 12.54
N PHE A 418 6.19 1.98 12.99
CA PHE A 418 5.06 2.85 12.75
C PHE A 418 4.31 3.24 14.03
N LYS A 419 4.97 3.06 15.19
CA LYS A 419 4.43 3.46 16.49
C LYS A 419 4.54 4.98 16.66
N GLU A 420 3.39 5.63 16.89
CA GLU A 420 3.27 7.06 17.19
C GLU A 420 3.92 7.46 18.52
#